data_AF-A0A7S1KZK9-F1
#
_entry.id   AF-A0A7S1KZK9-F1
#
_cell.length_a   1.000
_cell.length_b   1.000
_cell.length_c   1.000
_cell.angle_alpha   90.00
_cell.angle_beta   90.00
_cell.angle_gamma   90.00
#
_symmetry.space_group_name_H-M   'P 1'
#
loop_
_entity.id
_entity.type
_entity.pdbx_description
1 polymer ?
#
loop_
_entity_poly.entity_id
_entity_poly.type
_entity_poly.pdbx_seq_one_letter_code
_entity_poly.pdbx_strand_id
1 'polypeptide(L)'
;TRSGTWHEAREPLLLPGGGVPDVGLEIEVSGQTECCISLVQPSTRLRGGPFYSQQAGPLACVGFVVLPLEATMQADASATTVAQLRHSATVSSDCCLQAGRYLLVPLSVHEGPAAEATWVFVSSHKVVLKERSLASHTLKHAWATYAKERDPEGIPFHGATLRLGKSDAGAVVALVENHTERHLQVELAFRSESLRYSRGSAEGCDWVPPGSSQIVQVAQPICFEDPMRQETPAVSWHQSHTFKMTPRGPTQEWHSPALKSGRDLHAPFRTAGAGETKEAAWCAQQ
;
A
#
# COMPACT_ATOMS: atom_id res chain seq x y z
N THR A 1 -36.15 2.11 -4.59
CA THR A 1 -36.04 0.89 -5.42
C THR A 1 -35.00 1.14 -6.51
N ARG A 2 -33.79 0.59 -6.38
CA ARG A 2 -32.74 0.68 -7.42
C ARG A 2 -33.16 -0.21 -8.59
N SER A 3 -33.80 0.34 -9.62
CA SER A 3 -34.28 -0.41 -10.80
C SER A 3 -33.26 -0.45 -11.95
N GLY A 4 -31.97 -0.22 -11.66
CA GLY A 4 -30.89 -0.30 -12.65
C GLY A 4 -30.31 -1.71 -12.73
N THR A 5 -30.02 -2.17 -13.95
CA THR A 5 -29.20 -3.36 -14.17
C THR A 5 -27.79 -3.10 -13.63
N TRP A 6 -27.32 -3.93 -12.71
CA TRP A 6 -25.93 -3.90 -12.25
C TRP A 6 -25.08 -4.84 -13.10
N HIS A 7 -23.84 -4.45 -13.34
CA HIS A 7 -22.85 -5.20 -14.08
C HIS A 7 -21.79 -5.74 -13.13
N GLU A 8 -21.36 -6.99 -13.34
CA GLU A 8 -20.28 -7.60 -12.57
C GLU A 8 -19.16 -8.02 -13.53
N ALA A 9 -17.92 -7.67 -13.17
CA ALA A 9 -16.71 -8.14 -13.84
C ALA A 9 -15.76 -8.75 -12.81
N ARG A 10 -15.02 -9.77 -13.25
CA ARG A 10 -14.05 -10.48 -12.40
C ARG A 10 -12.75 -10.66 -13.16
N GLU A 11 -11.65 -10.28 -12.53
CA GLU A 11 -10.32 -10.40 -13.11
C GLU A 11 -9.38 -11.09 -12.11
N PRO A 12 -8.69 -12.18 -12.51
CA PRO A 12 -7.74 -12.84 -11.63
C PRO A 12 -6.55 -11.92 -11.34
N LEU A 13 -5.96 -12.08 -10.15
CA LEU A 13 -4.74 -11.40 -9.74
C LEU A 13 -3.85 -12.40 -9.00
N LEU A 14 -2.55 -12.36 -9.25
CA LEU A 14 -1.57 -13.09 -8.46
C LEU A 14 -0.81 -12.12 -7.55
N LEU A 15 -0.92 -12.33 -6.23
CA LEU A 15 -0.16 -11.58 -5.24
C LEU A 15 1.21 -12.24 -5.07
N PRO A 16 2.33 -11.53 -5.30
CA PRO A 16 3.65 -12.13 -5.23
C PRO A 16 4.03 -12.46 -3.78
N GLY A 17 4.79 -13.54 -3.62
CA GLY A 17 5.44 -13.91 -2.38
C GLY A 17 6.76 -13.16 -2.18
N GLY A 18 6.93 -12.48 -1.06
CA GLY A 18 8.17 -11.79 -0.68
C GLY A 18 8.39 -10.43 -1.36
N GLY A 19 7.35 -9.85 -1.96
CA GLY A 19 7.41 -8.56 -2.65
C GLY A 19 6.08 -7.82 -2.66
N VAL A 20 6.03 -6.73 -3.43
CA VAL A 20 4.80 -5.97 -3.68
C VAL A 20 4.19 -6.36 -5.03
N PRO A 21 2.85 -6.43 -5.16
CA PRO A 21 2.20 -6.61 -6.46
C PRO A 21 2.66 -5.56 -7.47
N ASP A 22 3.11 -5.98 -8.65
CA ASP A 22 3.51 -5.09 -9.76
C ASP A 22 2.55 -5.14 -10.95
N VAL A 23 1.37 -5.71 -10.73
CA VAL A 23 0.25 -5.77 -11.67
C VAL A 23 -0.98 -5.15 -11.00
N GLY A 24 -1.67 -4.28 -11.72
CA GLY A 24 -2.94 -3.68 -11.33
C GLY A 24 -3.95 -3.74 -12.48
N LEU A 25 -5.10 -3.09 -12.28
CA LEU A 25 -6.11 -2.96 -13.32
C LEU A 25 -6.31 -1.50 -13.71
N GLU A 26 -6.31 -1.24 -15.01
CA GLU A 26 -6.86 -0.02 -15.55
C GLU A 26 -8.38 -0.18 -15.69
N ILE A 27 -9.12 0.84 -15.22
CA ILE A 27 -10.57 0.93 -15.32
C ILE A 27 -10.90 2.12 -16.20
N GLU A 28 -11.66 1.90 -17.27
CA GLU A 28 -12.21 2.98 -18.10
C GLU A 28 -13.73 3.03 -17.91
N VAL A 29 -14.22 4.22 -17.60
CA VAL A 29 -15.64 4.51 -17.40
C VAL A 29 -16.08 5.67 -18.30
N SER A 30 -17.19 5.48 -19.01
CA SER A 30 -17.69 6.46 -19.99
C SER A 30 -18.59 7.55 -19.38
N GLY A 31 -18.99 7.39 -18.12
CA GLY A 31 -19.93 8.26 -17.42
C GLY A 31 -19.83 8.07 -15.92
N GLN A 32 -20.60 8.85 -15.16
CA GLN A 32 -20.67 8.70 -13.70
C GLN A 32 -21.16 7.28 -13.34
N THR A 33 -20.33 6.54 -12.62
CA THR A 33 -20.52 5.11 -12.35
C THR A 33 -20.42 4.84 -10.85
N GLU A 34 -21.52 4.43 -10.23
CA GLU A 34 -21.51 3.86 -8.88
C GLU A 34 -20.89 2.46 -8.96
N CYS A 35 -19.94 2.16 -8.09
CA CYS A 35 -19.30 0.85 -8.06
C CYS A 35 -18.94 0.39 -6.65
N CYS A 36 -18.96 -0.92 -6.46
CA CYS A 36 -18.37 -1.64 -5.34
C CYS A 36 -17.18 -2.43 -5.89
N ILE A 37 -15.98 -2.10 -5.43
CA ILE A 37 -14.74 -2.74 -5.85
C ILE A 37 -14.29 -3.63 -4.71
N SER A 38 -14.00 -4.89 -5.01
CA SER A 38 -13.52 -5.85 -4.01
C SER A 38 -12.28 -6.59 -4.50
N LEU A 39 -11.35 -6.84 -3.59
CA LEU A 39 -10.25 -7.79 -3.78
C LEU A 39 -10.54 -9.02 -2.92
N VAL A 40 -10.71 -10.16 -3.57
CA VAL A 40 -11.12 -11.42 -2.93
C VAL A 40 -9.99 -12.43 -3.01
N GLN A 41 -9.68 -13.07 -1.90
CA GLN A 41 -8.76 -14.19 -1.81
C GLN A 41 -9.55 -15.48 -1.59
N PRO A 42 -9.12 -16.63 -2.15
CA PRO A 42 -9.68 -17.92 -1.79
C PRO A 42 -9.51 -18.15 -0.29
N SER A 43 -10.62 -18.30 0.43
CA SER A 43 -10.60 -18.73 1.83
C SER A 43 -11.14 -20.15 1.94
N THR A 44 -10.64 -20.91 2.91
CA THR A 44 -11.20 -22.21 3.27
C THR A 44 -12.64 -22.02 3.74
N ARG A 45 -13.60 -22.17 2.83
CA ARG A 45 -14.98 -22.43 3.23
C ARG A 45 -14.98 -23.83 3.83
N LEU A 46 -15.16 -23.92 5.14
CA LEU A 46 -15.39 -25.13 5.91
C LEU A 46 -16.61 -25.90 5.34
N ARG A 47 -16.43 -26.58 4.21
CA ARG A 47 -17.27 -27.70 3.81
C ARG A 47 -16.40 -28.93 4.01
N GLY A 48 -16.25 -29.32 5.28
CA GLY A 48 -15.44 -30.45 5.72
C GLY A 48 -16.01 -31.78 5.23
N GLY A 49 -15.77 -32.09 3.96
CA GLY A 49 -15.95 -33.43 3.40
C GLY A 49 -14.65 -34.24 3.46
N PRO A 50 -14.72 -35.58 3.41
CA PRO A 50 -13.57 -36.48 3.53
C PRO A 50 -12.53 -36.38 2.40
N PHE A 51 -12.78 -35.53 1.39
CA PHE A 51 -11.89 -35.28 0.24
C PHE A 51 -11.31 -33.86 0.22
N TYR A 52 -11.42 -33.11 1.32
CA TYR A 52 -10.91 -31.74 1.38
C TYR A 52 -9.38 -31.77 1.55
N SER A 53 -8.64 -31.51 0.47
CA SER A 53 -7.20 -31.25 0.56
C SER A 53 -6.98 -29.88 1.22
N GLN A 54 -6.18 -29.85 2.29
CA GLN A 54 -5.90 -28.68 3.13
C GLN A 54 -5.05 -27.59 2.44
N GLN A 55 -5.43 -27.13 1.25
CA GLN A 55 -4.50 -26.38 0.38
C GLN A 55 -4.81 -24.90 0.18
N ALA A 56 -5.64 -24.26 1.01
CA ALA A 56 -5.64 -22.80 1.04
C ALA A 56 -4.54 -22.34 2.00
N GLY A 57 -3.50 -21.70 1.48
CA GLY A 57 -2.46 -21.07 2.28
C GLY A 57 -3.00 -19.92 3.14
N PRO A 58 -2.16 -19.31 3.99
CA PRO A 58 -2.59 -18.23 4.87
C PRO A 58 -3.05 -17.02 4.05
N LEU A 59 -4.13 -16.37 4.50
CA LEU A 59 -4.63 -15.14 3.87
C LEU A 59 -3.56 -14.05 3.93
N ALA A 60 -3.36 -13.35 2.81
CA ALA A 60 -2.47 -12.20 2.77
C ALA A 60 -3.12 -10.99 3.45
N CYS A 61 -2.31 -10.04 3.93
CA CYS A 61 -2.82 -8.72 4.24
C CYS A 61 -3.02 -8.00 2.90
N VAL A 62 -4.27 -7.68 2.58
CA VAL A 62 -4.62 -7.04 1.31
C VAL A 62 -5.38 -5.76 1.54
N GLY A 63 -5.16 -4.80 0.65
CA GLY A 63 -5.85 -3.52 0.54
C GLY A 63 -5.71 -3.04 -0.90
N PHE A 64 -6.29 -1.90 -1.22
CA PHE A 64 -6.09 -1.30 -2.53
C PHE A 64 -6.34 0.21 -2.52
N VAL A 65 -5.81 0.88 -3.53
CA VAL A 65 -6.16 2.27 -3.84
C VAL A 65 -6.65 2.37 -5.28
N VAL A 66 -7.55 3.32 -5.52
CA VAL A 66 -7.97 3.72 -6.87
C VAL A 66 -7.45 5.13 -7.13
N LEU A 67 -6.56 5.25 -8.12
CA LEU A 67 -5.96 6.51 -8.52
C LEU A 67 -6.50 6.91 -9.90
N PRO A 68 -6.81 8.19 -10.16
CA PRO A 68 -7.04 8.64 -11.54
C PRO A 68 -5.76 8.42 -12.36
N LEU A 69 -5.88 7.86 -13.57
CA LEU A 69 -4.72 7.46 -14.36
C LEU A 69 -3.85 8.65 -14.76
N GLU A 70 -4.47 9.76 -15.15
CA GLU A 70 -3.78 11.03 -15.47
C GLU A 70 -3.02 11.59 -14.26
N ALA A 71 -3.54 11.30 -13.08
CA ALA A 71 -3.00 11.76 -11.81
C ALA A 71 -1.84 10.88 -11.32
N THR A 72 -1.61 9.69 -11.90
CA THR A 72 -0.39 8.90 -11.59
C THR A 72 0.92 9.60 -11.99
N MET A 73 0.84 10.62 -12.85
CA MET A 73 1.95 11.49 -13.21
C MET A 73 2.05 12.73 -12.31
N GLN A 74 1.01 13.00 -11.52
CA GLN A 74 0.93 14.14 -10.61
C GLN A 74 1.04 13.64 -9.19
N ALA A 75 2.09 14.04 -8.50
CA ALA A 75 2.37 13.46 -7.19
C ALA A 75 1.33 13.85 -6.10
N ASP A 76 0.45 14.82 -6.34
CA ASP A 76 -0.64 15.27 -5.44
C ASP A 76 -2.03 14.69 -5.78
N ALA A 77 -2.08 13.66 -6.60
CA ALA A 77 -3.33 12.96 -6.89
C ALA A 77 -3.95 12.36 -5.62
N SER A 78 -5.14 12.84 -5.22
CA SER A 78 -5.94 12.16 -4.19
C SER A 78 -6.54 10.88 -4.77
N ALA A 79 -6.60 9.84 -3.94
CA ALA A 79 -7.27 8.61 -4.32
C ALA A 79 -8.77 8.85 -4.48
N THR A 80 -9.37 8.22 -5.48
CA THR A 80 -10.83 8.19 -5.60
C THR A 80 -11.45 7.31 -4.52
N THR A 81 -10.75 6.25 -4.13
CA THR A 81 -11.11 5.43 -2.98
C THR A 81 -9.94 4.60 -2.47
N VAL A 82 -10.01 4.19 -1.20
CA VAL A 82 -9.02 3.35 -0.52
C VAL A 82 -9.74 2.25 0.25
N ALA A 83 -9.36 1.00 0.02
CA ALA A 83 -9.76 -0.12 0.87
C ALA A 83 -8.66 -0.40 1.90
N GLN A 84 -9.07 -0.59 3.16
CA GLN A 84 -8.14 -0.80 4.27
C GLN A 84 -7.34 -2.10 4.12
N LEU A 85 -6.07 -2.06 4.54
CA LEU A 85 -5.20 -3.25 4.63
C LEU A 85 -5.68 -4.20 5.73
N ARG A 86 -6.13 -5.41 5.38
CA ARG A 86 -6.62 -6.40 6.36
C ARG A 86 -6.24 -7.82 5.95
N HIS A 87 -6.02 -8.70 6.93
CA HIS A 87 -6.03 -10.15 6.71
C HIS A 87 -7.48 -10.62 6.62
N SER A 88 -8.06 -10.55 5.43
CA SER A 88 -9.45 -10.89 5.19
C SER A 88 -9.58 -11.59 3.85
N ALA A 89 -10.54 -12.51 3.75
CA ALA A 89 -10.89 -13.14 2.48
C ALA A 89 -11.38 -12.12 1.45
N THR A 90 -11.93 -10.99 1.91
CA THR A 90 -12.40 -9.91 1.06
C THR A 90 -12.10 -8.56 1.70
N VAL A 91 -11.58 -7.63 0.91
CA VAL A 91 -11.60 -6.19 1.20
C VAL A 91 -12.35 -5.47 0.10
N SER A 92 -13.19 -4.52 0.48
CA SER A 92 -14.11 -3.84 -0.44
C SER A 92 -14.13 -2.34 -0.18
N SER A 93 -14.46 -1.58 -1.20
CA SER A 93 -14.78 -0.17 -1.07
C SER A 93 -15.84 0.24 -2.09
N ASP A 94 -16.79 1.04 -1.62
CA ASP A 94 -17.83 1.65 -2.46
C ASP A 94 -17.35 3.04 -2.91
N CYS A 95 -17.52 3.36 -4.18
CA CYS A 95 -17.18 4.68 -4.70
C CYS A 95 -18.02 5.06 -5.93
N CYS A 96 -17.94 6.33 -6.31
CA CYS A 96 -18.57 6.86 -7.51
C CYS A 96 -17.49 7.44 -8.42
N LEU A 97 -17.21 6.74 -9.53
CA LEU A 97 -16.22 7.15 -10.50
C LEU A 97 -16.84 8.14 -11.49
N GLN A 98 -16.13 9.21 -11.82
CA GLN A 98 -16.50 10.12 -12.92
C GLN A 98 -16.01 9.55 -14.25
N ALA A 99 -16.51 10.05 -15.37
CA ALA A 99 -16.01 9.63 -16.68
C ALA A 99 -14.48 9.82 -16.76
N GLY A 100 -13.74 8.79 -17.18
CA GLY A 100 -12.29 8.84 -17.21
C GLY A 100 -11.63 7.47 -17.08
N ARG A 101 -10.31 7.50 -16.86
CA ARG A 101 -9.47 6.31 -16.68
C ARG A 101 -8.87 6.32 -15.29
N TYR A 102 -8.89 5.17 -14.65
CA TYR A 102 -8.40 4.96 -13.29
C TYR A 102 -7.45 3.78 -13.25
N LEU A 103 -6.61 3.75 -12.23
CA LEU A 103 -5.71 2.67 -11.93
C LEU A 103 -6.05 2.11 -10.55
N LEU A 104 -6.41 0.84 -10.53
CA LEU A 104 -6.62 0.05 -9.32
C LEU A 104 -5.31 -0.64 -8.96
N VAL A 105 -4.73 -0.22 -7.84
CA VAL A 105 -3.42 -0.70 -7.37
C VAL A 105 -3.62 -1.57 -6.13
N PRO A 106 -3.31 -2.88 -6.20
CA PRO A 106 -3.34 -3.74 -5.03
C PRO A 106 -2.19 -3.39 -4.08
N LEU A 107 -2.50 -3.37 -2.78
CA LEU A 107 -1.53 -3.20 -1.71
C LEU A 107 -1.39 -4.53 -0.96
N SER A 108 -0.21 -5.13 -1.02
CA SER A 108 0.14 -6.29 -0.23
C SER A 108 1.65 -6.38 -0.07
N VAL A 109 2.12 -6.89 1.06
CA VAL A 109 3.52 -7.29 1.29
C VAL A 109 3.50 -8.74 1.81
N HIS A 110 2.90 -9.63 1.04
CA HIS A 110 2.74 -11.03 1.46
C HIS A 110 4.10 -11.72 1.56
N GLU A 111 4.35 -12.39 2.68
CA GLU A 111 5.46 -13.34 2.79
C GLU A 111 4.90 -14.75 2.69
N GLY A 112 5.51 -15.57 1.83
CA GLY A 112 5.05 -16.91 1.54
C GLY A 112 5.10 -17.21 0.04
N PRO A 113 4.46 -18.29 -0.41
CA PRO A 113 4.18 -18.54 -1.82
C PRO A 113 3.32 -17.41 -2.43
N ALA A 114 3.29 -17.31 -3.75
CA ALA A 114 2.33 -16.42 -4.39
C ALA A 114 0.89 -16.82 -4.01
N ALA A 115 0.04 -15.83 -3.74
CA ALA A 115 -1.34 -16.04 -3.33
C ALA A 115 -2.29 -15.62 -4.46
N GLU A 116 -3.27 -16.47 -4.77
CA GLU A 116 -4.32 -16.13 -5.72
C GLU A 116 -5.28 -15.10 -5.13
N ALA A 117 -5.73 -14.18 -5.96
CA ALA A 117 -6.76 -13.22 -5.65
C ALA A 117 -7.62 -12.97 -6.89
N THR A 118 -8.73 -12.27 -6.71
CA THR A 118 -9.66 -11.91 -7.77
C THR A 118 -10.20 -10.52 -7.49
N TRP A 119 -10.06 -9.63 -8.45
CA TRP A 119 -10.82 -8.40 -8.48
C TRP A 119 -12.27 -8.71 -8.80
N VAL A 120 -13.19 -8.18 -8.01
CA VAL A 120 -14.62 -8.22 -8.28
C VAL A 120 -15.09 -6.78 -8.35
N PHE A 121 -15.62 -6.40 -9.51
CA PHE A 121 -16.09 -5.06 -9.78
C PHE A 121 -17.59 -5.12 -10.08
N VAL A 122 -18.40 -4.54 -9.19
CA VAL A 122 -19.86 -4.45 -9.36
C VAL A 122 -20.23 -3.00 -9.61
N SER A 123 -20.88 -2.68 -10.72
CA SER A 123 -21.11 -1.29 -11.14
C SER A 123 -22.47 -1.02 -11.78
N SER A 124 -22.91 0.23 -11.71
CA SER A 124 -24.16 0.68 -12.33
C SER A 124 -24.11 0.78 -13.86
N HIS A 125 -22.90 0.84 -14.44
CA HIS A 125 -22.65 0.86 -15.88
C HIS A 125 -21.56 -0.15 -16.23
N LYS A 126 -21.57 -0.62 -17.49
CA LYS A 126 -20.48 -1.45 -18.01
C LYS A 126 -19.17 -0.65 -18.02
N VAL A 127 -18.11 -1.28 -17.52
CA VAL A 127 -16.75 -0.72 -17.52
C VAL A 127 -15.83 -1.56 -18.39
N VAL A 128 -14.71 -0.97 -18.81
CA VAL A 128 -13.63 -1.71 -19.46
C VAL A 128 -12.52 -1.92 -18.43
N LEU A 129 -12.12 -3.17 -18.25
CA LEU A 129 -11.00 -3.55 -17.39
C LEU A 129 -9.85 -4.02 -18.25
N LYS A 130 -8.64 -3.59 -17.91
CA LYS A 130 -7.42 -4.02 -18.60
C LYS A 130 -6.29 -4.19 -17.60
N GLU A 131 -5.66 -5.36 -17.62
CA GLU A 131 -4.46 -5.60 -16.84
C GLU A 131 -3.33 -4.63 -17.24
N ARG A 132 -2.60 -4.13 -16.24
CA ARG A 132 -1.51 -3.19 -16.44
C ARG A 132 -0.36 -3.46 -15.49
N SER A 133 0.86 -3.54 -16.05
CA SER A 133 2.08 -3.53 -15.24
C SER A 133 2.28 -2.16 -14.58
N LEU A 134 2.60 -2.18 -13.30
CA LEU A 134 2.78 -1.02 -12.44
C LEU A 134 4.27 -0.66 -12.38
N ALA A 135 4.56 0.59 -12.71
CA ALA A 135 5.90 1.12 -12.52
C ALA A 135 6.20 1.33 -11.03
N SER A 136 7.48 1.28 -10.65
CA SER A 136 7.90 1.44 -9.25
C SER A 136 7.41 2.74 -8.61
N HIS A 137 7.44 3.86 -9.35
CA HIS A 137 6.93 5.14 -8.84
C HIS A 137 5.42 5.10 -8.58
N THR A 138 4.65 4.40 -9.42
CA THR A 138 3.20 4.24 -9.25
C THR A 138 2.87 3.45 -7.99
N LEU A 139 3.65 2.39 -7.72
CA LEU A 139 3.51 1.62 -6.47
C LEU A 139 3.79 2.48 -5.25
N LYS A 140 4.93 3.18 -5.23
CA LYS A 140 5.30 4.06 -4.11
C LYS A 140 4.25 5.15 -3.88
N HIS A 141 3.74 5.75 -4.96
CA HIS A 141 2.68 6.75 -4.89
C HIS A 141 1.36 6.17 -4.35
N ALA A 142 0.99 4.96 -4.77
CA ALA A 142 -0.19 4.27 -4.24
C ALA A 142 -0.10 4.03 -2.72
N TRP A 143 1.04 3.53 -2.24
CA TRP A 143 1.31 3.34 -0.81
C TRP A 143 1.35 4.66 -0.04
N ALA A 144 1.94 5.71 -0.63
CA ALA A 144 1.97 7.04 -0.03
C ALA A 144 0.56 7.63 0.09
N THR A 145 -0.27 7.47 -0.95
CA THR A 145 -1.66 7.91 -0.97
C THR A 145 -2.47 7.18 0.10
N TYR A 146 -2.28 5.86 0.24
CA TYR A 146 -2.87 5.11 1.35
C TYR A 146 -2.50 5.72 2.71
N ALA A 147 -1.21 6.02 2.93
CA ALA A 147 -0.77 6.59 4.20
C ALA A 147 -1.37 7.98 4.47
N LYS A 148 -1.45 8.84 3.43
CA LYS A 148 -2.06 10.18 3.49
C LYS A 148 -3.55 10.14 3.82
N GLU A 149 -4.30 9.27 3.15
CA GLU A 149 -5.75 9.14 3.36
C GLU A 149 -6.08 8.58 4.76
N ARG A 150 -5.19 7.77 5.34
CA ARG A 150 -5.38 7.16 6.67
C ARG A 150 -4.78 7.96 7.82
N ASP A 151 -3.93 8.94 7.53
CA ASP A 151 -3.35 9.88 8.48
C ASP A 151 -3.14 11.25 7.80
N PRO A 152 -4.22 12.02 7.60
CA PRO A 152 -4.19 13.27 6.85
C PRO A 152 -3.44 14.40 7.57
N GLU A 153 -3.35 14.34 8.89
CA GLU A 153 -2.63 15.33 9.70
C GLU A 153 -1.13 15.01 9.76
N GLY A 154 -0.78 13.76 10.04
CA GLY A 154 0.60 13.35 10.27
C GLY A 154 1.25 14.04 11.48
N ILE A 155 2.52 13.76 11.67
CA ILE A 155 3.37 14.33 12.73
C ILE A 155 4.36 15.29 12.06
N PRO A 156 4.17 16.61 12.19
CA PRO A 156 5.03 17.59 11.55
C PRO A 156 6.38 17.73 12.29
N PHE A 157 7.45 17.97 11.53
CA PHE A 157 8.80 18.23 12.04
C PHE A 157 9.59 19.14 11.09
N HIS A 158 9.70 20.43 11.41
CA HIS A 158 10.53 21.41 10.68
C HIS A 158 10.37 21.40 9.14
N GLY A 159 9.14 21.21 8.63
CA GLY A 159 8.86 21.13 7.19
C GLY A 159 8.94 19.72 6.61
N ALA A 160 9.21 18.71 7.43
CA ALA A 160 8.93 17.32 7.13
C ALA A 160 7.65 16.85 7.85
N THR A 161 7.10 15.72 7.40
CA THR A 161 5.93 15.08 7.99
C THR A 161 6.12 13.57 8.05
N LEU A 162 5.90 12.95 9.21
CA LEU A 162 5.73 11.49 9.34
C LEU A 162 4.25 11.15 9.41
N ARG A 163 3.79 10.30 8.52
CA ARG A 163 2.43 9.76 8.52
C ARG A 163 2.43 8.29 8.89
N LEU A 164 1.52 7.92 9.77
CA LEU A 164 1.28 6.54 10.20
C LEU A 164 -0.12 6.13 9.74
N GLY A 165 -0.25 5.73 8.48
CA GLY A 165 -1.53 5.32 7.92
C GLY A 165 -2.01 4.00 8.50
N LYS A 166 -2.92 4.06 9.48
CA LYS A 166 -3.39 2.87 10.24
C LYS A 166 -4.63 2.25 9.60
N SER A 167 -4.66 0.93 9.61
CA SER A 167 -5.84 0.11 9.36
C SER A 167 -6.49 -0.31 10.68
N ASP A 168 -7.80 -0.50 10.67
CA ASP A 168 -8.55 -1.00 11.83
C ASP A 168 -8.14 -2.45 12.18
N ALA A 169 -7.54 -3.18 11.24
CA ALA A 169 -6.96 -4.51 11.47
C ALA A 169 -5.55 -4.48 12.09
N GLY A 170 -5.02 -3.30 12.40
CA GLY A 170 -3.70 -3.14 13.05
C GLY A 170 -2.51 -2.99 12.09
N ALA A 171 -2.71 -3.10 10.78
CA ALA A 171 -1.67 -2.78 9.79
C ALA A 171 -1.35 -1.28 9.80
N VAL A 172 -0.11 -0.92 9.51
CA VAL A 172 0.36 0.46 9.44
C VAL A 172 1.33 0.66 8.27
N VAL A 173 1.16 1.77 7.56
CA VAL A 173 2.10 2.27 6.55
C VAL A 173 2.74 3.55 7.08
N ALA A 174 4.05 3.50 7.31
CA ALA A 174 4.82 4.66 7.73
C ALA A 174 5.42 5.35 6.49
N LEU A 175 4.96 6.58 6.23
CA LEU A 175 5.44 7.44 5.17
C LEU A 175 6.14 8.64 5.78
N VAL A 176 7.32 8.99 5.28
CA VAL A 176 7.97 10.26 5.59
C VAL A 176 7.96 11.13 4.35
N GLU A 177 7.63 12.41 4.50
CA GLU A 177 7.69 13.43 3.46
C GLU A 177 8.66 14.53 3.91
N ASN A 178 9.73 14.76 3.15
CA ASN A 178 10.71 15.80 3.43
C ASN A 178 10.55 16.95 2.42
N HIS A 179 9.80 17.98 2.79
CA HIS A 179 9.59 19.16 1.94
C HIS A 179 10.68 20.23 2.12
N THR A 180 11.77 19.91 2.80
CA THR A 180 12.86 20.84 3.08
C THR A 180 13.97 20.77 2.04
N GLU A 181 14.91 21.70 2.12
CA GLU A 181 16.19 21.68 1.39
C GLU A 181 17.30 20.90 2.13
N ARG A 182 16.97 20.24 3.25
CA ARG A 182 17.92 19.52 4.11
C ARG A 182 17.68 18.03 4.04
N HIS A 183 18.72 17.25 4.32
CA HIS A 183 18.58 15.80 4.48
C HIS A 183 17.95 15.53 5.84
N LEU A 184 16.97 14.62 5.86
CA LEU A 184 16.25 14.23 7.06
C LEU A 184 16.63 12.79 7.43
N GLN A 185 17.19 12.60 8.60
CA GLN A 185 17.31 11.29 9.23
C GLN A 185 16.03 11.00 10.03
N VAL A 186 15.45 9.83 9.82
CA VAL A 186 14.32 9.31 10.57
C VAL A 186 14.72 7.99 11.20
N GLU A 187 14.66 7.92 12.52
CA GLU A 187 14.69 6.67 13.27
C GLU A 187 13.26 6.31 13.66
N LEU A 188 12.83 5.09 13.34
CA LEU A 188 11.48 4.60 13.63
C LEU A 188 11.58 3.20 14.22
N ALA A 189 10.87 2.97 15.32
CA ALA A 189 10.78 1.67 15.97
C ALA A 189 9.33 1.36 16.32
N PHE A 190 8.90 0.13 16.00
CA PHE A 190 7.62 -0.43 16.44
C PHE A 190 7.87 -1.49 17.51
N ARG A 191 7.01 -1.51 18.54
CA ARG A 191 6.99 -2.55 19.58
C ARG A 191 5.69 -3.33 19.46
N SER A 192 5.78 -4.52 18.87
CA SER A 192 4.69 -5.49 18.78
C SER A 192 5.23 -6.88 18.45
N GLU A 193 4.68 -7.89 19.10
CA GLU A 193 4.93 -9.31 18.79
C GLU A 193 3.94 -9.87 17.75
N SER A 194 2.88 -9.09 17.46
CA SER A 194 1.80 -9.48 16.56
C SER A 194 1.92 -8.83 15.18
N LEU A 195 3.04 -8.15 14.91
CA LEU A 195 3.31 -7.51 13.62
C LEU A 195 4.50 -8.15 12.92
N ARG A 196 4.38 -8.21 11.60
CA ARG A 196 5.44 -8.51 10.64
C ARG A 196 5.81 -7.23 9.91
N TYR A 197 7.09 -7.14 9.56
CA TYR A 197 7.71 -5.92 9.08
C TYR A 197 8.26 -6.14 7.66
N SER A 198 7.89 -5.27 6.70
CA SER A 198 8.30 -5.39 5.30
C SER A 198 9.82 -5.34 5.07
N ARG A 199 10.56 -4.71 6.00
CA ARG A 199 12.02 -4.64 6.02
C ARG A 199 12.68 -5.74 6.87
N GLY A 200 11.89 -6.69 7.40
CA GLY A 200 12.37 -7.76 8.28
C GLY A 200 12.75 -7.32 9.70
N SER A 201 12.70 -6.02 10.00
CA SER A 201 13.00 -5.44 11.32
C SER A 201 11.89 -4.49 11.76
N ALA A 202 11.61 -4.49 13.07
CA ALA A 202 10.69 -3.54 13.69
C ALA A 202 11.28 -2.13 13.84
N GLU A 203 12.61 -2.05 13.75
CA GLU A 203 13.41 -0.84 13.92
C GLU A 203 14.13 -0.52 12.61
N GLY A 204 14.19 0.77 12.28
CA GLY A 204 14.93 1.26 11.13
C GLY A 204 15.40 2.70 11.28
N CYS A 205 16.42 3.06 10.50
CA CYS A 205 16.99 4.38 10.38
C CYS A 205 17.18 4.70 8.90
N ASP A 206 16.55 5.76 8.41
CA ASP A 206 16.60 6.18 7.01
C ASP A 206 17.00 7.64 6.86
N TRP A 207 17.77 7.93 5.82
CA TRP A 207 18.03 9.26 5.32
C TRP A 207 17.11 9.55 4.13
N VAL A 208 16.19 10.50 4.30
CA VAL A 208 15.27 10.98 3.28
C VAL A 208 15.87 12.25 2.64
N PRO A 209 16.17 12.24 1.33
CA PRO A 209 16.70 13.41 0.63
C PRO A 209 15.73 14.61 0.67
N PRO A 210 16.24 15.83 0.44
CA PRO A 210 15.40 17.00 0.18
C PRO A 210 14.34 16.75 -0.91
N GLY A 211 13.14 17.31 -0.75
CA GLY A 211 12.05 17.21 -1.73
C GLY A 211 11.58 15.78 -2.05
N SER A 212 11.84 14.84 -1.14
CA SER A 212 11.58 13.41 -1.34
C SER A 212 10.70 12.83 -0.24
N SER A 213 9.97 11.79 -0.63
CA SER A 213 9.13 10.97 0.22
C SER A 213 9.69 9.55 0.27
N GLN A 214 9.41 8.84 1.35
CA GLN A 214 9.86 7.45 1.53
C GLN A 214 8.84 6.67 2.35
N ILE A 215 8.48 5.47 1.87
CA ILE A 215 7.78 4.49 2.70
C ILE A 215 8.84 3.85 3.59
N VAL A 216 8.98 4.32 4.83
CA VAL A 216 10.05 3.86 5.73
C VAL A 216 9.76 2.47 6.29
N GLN A 217 8.49 2.12 6.44
CA GLN A 217 8.06 0.82 6.97
C GLN A 217 6.63 0.48 6.57
N VAL A 218 6.38 -0.78 6.24
CA VAL A 218 5.03 -1.36 6.27
C VAL A 218 5.03 -2.43 7.35
N ALA A 219 4.10 -2.34 8.30
CA ALA A 219 3.89 -3.39 9.30
C ALA A 219 2.47 -3.94 9.18
N GLN A 220 2.34 -5.25 9.18
CA GLN A 220 1.07 -5.95 9.01
C GLN A 220 0.90 -6.99 10.12
N PRO A 221 -0.34 -7.31 10.53
CA PRO A 221 -0.57 -8.37 11.49
C PRO A 221 0.09 -9.68 11.09
N ILE A 222 0.52 -10.49 12.05
CA ILE A 222 0.87 -11.88 11.79
C ILE A 222 -0.46 -12.64 11.74
N CYS A 223 -0.78 -13.24 10.59
CA CYS A 223 -1.90 -14.17 10.50
C CYS A 223 -1.47 -15.47 11.18
N PHE A 224 -2.01 -15.73 12.36
CA PHE A 224 -1.91 -17.04 12.98
C PHE A 224 -2.95 -17.94 12.30
N GLU A 225 -2.49 -19.02 11.68
CA GLU A 225 -3.34 -20.10 11.16
C GLU A 225 -3.97 -20.91 12.31
N ASP A 226 -4.61 -20.25 13.27
CA ASP A 226 -5.44 -20.95 14.25
C ASP A 226 -6.88 -20.93 13.73
N PRO A 227 -7.33 -21.97 13.00
CA PRO A 227 -8.69 -22.04 12.47
C PRO A 227 -9.78 -22.06 13.56
N MET A 228 -9.42 -22.21 14.83
CA MET A 228 -10.35 -22.15 15.96
C MET A 228 -10.55 -20.73 16.50
N ARG A 229 -9.66 -19.77 16.18
CA ARG A 229 -9.83 -18.37 16.57
C ARG A 229 -10.59 -17.63 15.48
N GLN A 230 -11.92 -17.59 15.60
CA GLN A 230 -12.79 -16.80 14.72
C GLN A 230 -12.54 -15.29 14.81
N GLU A 231 -11.90 -14.82 15.89
CA GLU A 231 -11.55 -13.42 16.06
C GLU A 231 -10.03 -13.24 15.94
N THR A 232 -9.62 -12.45 14.94
CA THR A 232 -8.25 -11.91 14.90
C THR A 232 -8.00 -11.18 16.21
N PRO A 233 -7.01 -11.59 17.02
CA PRO A 233 -6.74 -10.89 18.27
C PRO A 233 -6.46 -9.41 17.99
N ALA A 234 -6.95 -8.53 18.87
CA ALA A 234 -6.69 -7.10 18.75
C ALA A 234 -5.17 -6.87 18.70
N VAL A 235 -4.68 -6.41 17.54
CA VAL A 235 -3.25 -6.17 17.32
C VAL A 235 -2.90 -4.85 18.00
N SER A 236 -2.16 -4.94 19.10
CA SER A 236 -1.62 -3.76 19.78
C SER A 236 -0.16 -3.54 19.38
N TRP A 237 0.21 -2.27 19.24
CA TRP A 237 1.57 -1.87 18.95
C TRP A 237 1.83 -0.47 19.50
N HIS A 238 3.09 -0.21 19.82
CA HIS A 238 3.58 1.11 20.18
C HIS A 238 4.62 1.54 19.17
N GLN A 239 4.76 2.85 18.96
CA GLN A 239 5.82 3.41 18.14
C GLN A 239 6.73 4.30 19.00
N SER A 240 7.97 4.47 18.55
CA SER A 240 8.82 5.60 18.91
C SER A 240 9.55 6.10 17.67
N HIS A 241 9.81 7.40 17.59
CA HIS A 241 10.54 7.98 16.47
C HIS A 241 11.44 9.14 16.92
N THR A 242 12.52 9.35 16.17
CA THR A 242 13.45 10.47 16.32
C THR A 242 13.74 11.07 14.95
N PHE A 243 13.81 12.40 14.89
CA PHE A 243 14.20 13.11 13.67
C PHE A 243 15.48 13.92 13.87
N LYS A 244 16.28 13.99 12.82
CA LYS A 244 17.45 14.87 12.75
C LYS A 244 17.59 15.43 11.34
N MET A 245 17.84 16.72 11.22
CA MET A 245 18.08 17.37 9.93
C MET A 245 19.53 17.82 9.79
N THR A 246 20.12 17.60 8.62
CA THR A 246 21.47 18.04 8.29
C THR A 246 21.50 18.70 6.91
N PRO A 247 22.39 19.71 6.70
CA PRO A 247 22.54 20.34 5.39
C PRO A 247 23.24 19.42 4.37
N ARG A 248 23.93 18.37 4.82
CA ARG A 248 24.66 17.42 3.97
C ARG A 248 24.10 16.01 4.19
N GLY A 249 24.05 15.22 3.13
CA GLY A 249 23.67 13.82 3.20
C GLY A 249 24.66 12.97 4.01
N PRO A 250 24.28 11.73 4.36
CA PRO A 250 25.15 10.82 5.09
C PRO A 250 26.41 10.48 4.28
N THR A 251 27.54 10.29 4.97
CA THR A 251 28.79 9.84 4.34
C THR A 251 28.92 8.31 4.27
N GLN A 252 27.98 7.57 4.86
CA GLN A 252 28.00 6.11 4.97
C GLN A 252 26.66 5.53 4.52
N GLU A 253 25.92 4.90 5.42
CA GLU A 253 24.66 4.20 5.13
C GLU A 253 23.47 5.16 5.08
N TRP A 254 22.72 5.08 3.99
CA TRP A 254 21.45 5.80 3.82
C TRP A 254 20.30 5.11 4.54
N HIS A 255 20.36 3.78 4.67
CA HIS A 255 19.25 2.97 5.13
C HIS A 255 19.76 1.83 6.01
N SER A 256 19.14 1.67 7.18
CA SER A 256 19.35 0.53 8.08
C SER A 256 17.98 0.01 8.52
N PRO A 257 17.61 -1.25 8.25
CA PRO A 257 18.33 -2.22 7.44
C PRO A 257 18.55 -1.76 6.00
N ALA A 258 19.60 -2.27 5.34
CA ALA A 258 19.87 -1.97 3.94
C ALA A 258 18.67 -2.35 3.05
N LEU A 259 18.38 -1.50 2.07
CA LEU A 259 17.32 -1.75 1.09
C LEU A 259 17.74 -2.87 0.14
N LYS A 260 16.76 -3.61 -0.37
CA LYS A 260 17.02 -4.61 -1.41
C LYS A 260 17.20 -3.85 -2.73
N SER A 261 18.14 -4.27 -3.58
CA SER A 261 18.35 -3.64 -4.88
C SER A 261 17.10 -3.78 -5.79
N GLY A 262 16.79 -2.76 -6.60
CA GLY A 262 15.79 -2.83 -7.67
C GLY A 262 14.49 -2.05 -7.40
N ARG A 263 13.32 -2.67 -7.63
CA ARG A 263 11.98 -2.06 -7.45
C ARG A 263 11.55 -2.00 -5.97
N ASP A 264 12.47 -1.62 -5.07
CA ASP A 264 12.18 -1.59 -3.64
C ASP A 264 11.13 -0.51 -3.32
N LEU A 265 10.06 -0.91 -2.62
CA LEU A 265 9.01 -0.03 -2.11
C LEU A 265 9.59 1.06 -1.20
N HIS A 266 10.65 0.74 -0.47
CA HIS A 266 11.24 1.56 0.56
C HIS A 266 12.26 2.57 0.03
N ALA A 267 12.66 2.50 -1.24
CA ALA A 267 13.57 3.50 -1.80
C ALA A 267 12.88 4.87 -1.93
N PRO A 268 13.58 6.00 -1.64
CA PRO A 268 13.03 7.34 -1.79
C PRO A 268 12.42 7.61 -3.18
N PHE A 269 11.44 8.50 -3.23
CA PHE A 269 10.78 8.96 -4.46
C PHE A 269 10.42 10.43 -4.32
N ARG A 270 10.27 11.14 -5.44
CA ARG A 270 9.98 12.59 -5.41
C ARG A 270 8.66 12.88 -4.73
N THR A 271 8.65 13.87 -3.85
CA THR A 271 7.42 14.41 -3.27
C THR A 271 6.70 15.27 -4.29
N ALA A 272 5.40 15.33 -4.16
CA ALA A 272 4.58 16.24 -4.92
C ALA A 272 4.87 17.70 -4.60
N GLY A 273 4.81 18.55 -5.63
CA GLY A 273 5.04 19.99 -5.48
C GLY A 273 6.48 20.41 -5.19
N ALA A 274 7.42 19.47 -5.02
CA ALA A 274 8.84 19.80 -4.98
C ALA A 274 9.28 20.27 -6.37
N GLY A 275 9.63 21.56 -6.50
CA GLY A 275 10.22 22.11 -7.73
C GLY A 275 11.45 21.27 -8.14
N GLU A 276 11.76 21.22 -9.44
CA GLU A 276 12.85 20.40 -9.97
C GLU A 276 14.21 20.74 -9.31
N THR A 277 14.58 19.99 -8.26
CA THR A 277 15.93 20.04 -7.70
C THR A 277 16.79 18.95 -8.35
N LYS A 278 17.99 19.33 -8.80
CA LYS A 278 18.89 18.46 -9.58
C LYS A 278 19.45 17.26 -8.80
N GLU A 279 19.31 17.21 -7.47
CA GLU A 279 19.93 16.18 -6.61
C GLU A 279 19.16 14.84 -6.56
N ALA A 280 17.86 14.81 -6.87
CA ALA A 280 17.07 13.58 -6.80
C ALA A 280 17.52 12.45 -7.76
N ALA A 281 18.35 12.77 -8.77
CA ALA A 281 18.85 11.79 -9.73
C ALA A 281 19.96 10.88 -9.18
N TRP A 282 20.65 11.28 -8.10
CA TRP A 282 21.84 10.56 -7.60
C TRP A 282 21.48 9.35 -6.73
N CYS A 283 20.42 9.44 -5.92
CA CYS A 283 19.98 8.34 -5.05
C CYS A 283 19.37 7.15 -5.81
N ALA A 284 18.93 7.33 -7.06
CA ALA A 284 18.34 6.26 -7.86
C ALA A 284 19.39 5.37 -8.58
N GLN A 285 20.67 5.72 -8.49
CA GLN A 285 21.78 5.02 -9.15
C GLN A 285 22.61 4.14 -8.19
N GLN A 286 22.29 4.13 -6.89
CA GLN A 286 22.90 3.25 -5.88
C GLN A 286 21.88 2.20 -5.42
#